data_AF-A0A4P6HAB3-F1
#
_entry.id   AF-A0A4P6HAB3-F1
#
_cell.length_a   1.000
_cell.length_b   1.000
_cell.length_c   1.000
_cell.angle_alpha   90.00
_cell.angle_beta   90.00
_cell.angle_gamma   90.00
#
_symmetry.space_group_name_H-M   'P 1'
#
loop_
_entity.id
_entity.type
_entity.pdbx_description
1 polymer ?
#
loop_
_entity_poly.entity_id
_entity_poly.type
_entity_poly.pdbx_seq_one_letter_code
_entity_poly.pdbx_strand_id
1 'polypeptide(L)'
;MNELARFSLPDFVRNVSHGSTLTENDRSHKLRMIIRISEIAMKTALGNIEMLLEAEIDEGRALSRAERRELQVQRILDAAKTCFAREGFQGASMQQICAEASMSPGALYRYFVSKEAIIEEICAAARRDDEEKLAEMLTKRDVVEGMVFGAMTHIRFVHETDACALIAQFHAEATRSESVRAIYCNHLAEVRGIFLQYLGAALDRGEIDPLFELETLVPVIMSIIQGIANNDLPANGVALDKVETVVRTVMVSMLRPTGKAA
;
A
#
# COMPACT_ATOMS: atom_id res chain seq x y z
N MET A 1 14.06 20.37 -44.81
CA MET A 1 15.29 19.55 -44.85
C MET A 1 16.07 19.88 -43.58
N ASN A 2 15.67 19.36 -42.42
CA ASN A 2 15.84 18.00 -41.88
C ASN A 2 17.25 17.77 -41.31
N GLU A 3 17.45 18.29 -40.09
CA GLU A 3 18.66 18.07 -39.27
C GLU A 3 18.27 17.49 -37.88
N LEU A 4 17.33 16.54 -37.87
CA LEU A 4 16.81 15.87 -36.66
C LEU A 4 17.02 14.34 -36.66
N ALA A 5 18.09 13.84 -37.30
CA ALA A 5 18.33 12.40 -37.43
C ALA A 5 19.69 11.95 -36.88
N ARG A 6 20.05 12.33 -35.64
CA ARG A 6 21.14 11.71 -34.86
C ARG A 6 20.89 11.77 -33.35
N PHE A 7 19.80 11.18 -32.88
CA PHE A 7 19.71 10.72 -31.49
C PHE A 7 19.70 9.19 -31.50
N SER A 8 20.86 8.61 -31.25
CA SER A 8 20.98 7.19 -30.95
C SER A 8 20.30 6.92 -29.61
N LEU A 9 19.35 5.99 -29.58
CA LEU A 9 18.76 5.50 -28.34
C LEU A 9 19.87 5.00 -27.39
N PRO A 10 19.78 5.24 -26.07
CA PRO A 10 20.72 4.70 -25.09
C PRO A 10 20.75 3.17 -25.13
N ASP A 11 21.92 2.57 -24.85
CA ASP A 11 22.17 1.11 -24.84
C ASP A 11 21.25 0.27 -23.92
N PHE A 12 20.35 0.92 -23.18
CA PHE A 12 19.27 0.34 -22.36
C PHE A 12 18.32 -0.59 -23.15
N VAL A 13 18.08 -0.33 -24.44
CA VAL A 13 17.20 -1.18 -25.26
C VAL A 13 17.87 -2.51 -25.66
N ARG A 14 19.21 -2.59 -25.67
CA ARG A 14 19.92 -3.81 -26.07
C ARG A 14 20.07 -4.84 -24.95
N ASN A 15 20.08 -4.42 -23.69
CA ASN A 15 20.37 -5.31 -22.56
C ASN A 15 19.15 -6.05 -21.96
N VAL A 16 17.97 -5.94 -22.55
CA VAL A 16 16.78 -6.75 -22.17
C VAL A 16 16.85 -8.19 -22.74
N SER A 17 17.96 -8.57 -23.38
CA SER A 17 18.05 -9.81 -24.16
C SER A 17 18.75 -10.99 -23.45
N HIS A 18 19.26 -10.84 -22.22
CA HIS A 18 20.03 -11.90 -21.57
C HIS A 18 19.56 -12.19 -20.14
N GLY A 19 18.56 -13.06 -20.02
CA GLY A 19 18.19 -13.73 -18.76
C GLY A 19 16.69 -13.73 -18.46
N SER A 20 16.05 -14.89 -18.66
CA SER A 20 14.63 -15.24 -18.40
C SER A 20 13.58 -14.64 -19.36
N THR A 21 12.92 -15.52 -20.11
CA THR A 21 11.82 -15.22 -21.04
C THR A 21 10.56 -14.80 -20.27
N LEU A 22 10.47 -13.54 -19.90
CA LEU A 22 9.20 -12.92 -19.48
C LEU A 22 8.25 -12.86 -20.67
N THR A 23 7.02 -13.31 -20.47
CA THR A 23 5.96 -13.27 -21.50
C THR A 23 5.63 -11.83 -21.87
N GLU A 24 5.07 -11.60 -23.06
CA GLU A 24 4.66 -10.26 -23.52
C GLU A 24 3.61 -9.62 -22.59
N ASN A 25 2.80 -10.46 -21.93
CA ASN A 25 1.84 -10.05 -20.90
C ASN A 25 2.55 -9.61 -19.61
N ASP A 26 3.59 -10.32 -19.14
CA ASP A 26 4.38 -9.94 -17.97
C ASP A 26 5.12 -8.61 -18.17
N ARG A 27 5.65 -8.37 -19.38
CA ARG A 27 6.31 -7.09 -19.71
C ARG A 27 5.32 -5.95 -19.73
N SER A 28 4.13 -6.17 -20.30
CA SER A 28 3.06 -5.17 -20.34
C SER A 28 2.51 -4.86 -18.94
N HIS A 29 2.40 -5.87 -18.08
CA HIS A 29 2.01 -5.69 -16.68
C HIS A 29 3.08 -4.92 -15.88
N LYS A 30 4.36 -5.31 -15.99
CA LYS A 30 5.47 -4.58 -15.35
C LYS A 30 5.56 -3.13 -15.84
N LEU A 31 5.36 -2.89 -17.14
CA LEU A 31 5.41 -1.55 -17.70
C LEU A 31 4.23 -0.69 -17.22
N ARG A 32 3.01 -1.25 -17.16
CA ARG A 32 1.84 -0.57 -16.57
C ARG A 32 2.04 -0.24 -15.10
N MET A 33 2.56 -1.20 -14.31
CA MET A 33 2.89 -1.00 -12.90
C MET A 33 3.95 0.10 -12.70
N ILE A 34 5.03 0.09 -13.48
CA ILE A 34 6.07 1.15 -13.43
C ILE A 34 5.47 2.51 -13.79
N ILE A 35 4.65 2.59 -14.84
CA ILE A 35 3.97 3.83 -15.24
C ILE A 35 3.04 4.30 -14.11
N ARG A 36 2.25 3.42 -13.50
CA ARG A 36 1.31 3.80 -12.43
C ARG A 36 2.00 4.18 -11.12
N ILE A 37 3.07 3.50 -10.74
CA ILE A 37 3.90 3.88 -9.58
C ILE A 37 4.56 5.24 -9.85
N SER A 38 4.99 5.48 -11.10
CA SER A 38 5.46 6.81 -11.50
C SER A 38 4.34 7.84 -11.45
N GLU A 39 3.09 7.50 -11.82
CA GLU A 39 1.91 8.36 -11.68
C GLU A 39 1.55 8.63 -10.22
N ILE A 40 1.69 7.66 -9.31
CA ILE A 40 1.49 7.84 -7.86
C ILE A 40 2.60 8.71 -7.29
N ALA A 41 3.86 8.44 -7.62
CA ALA A 41 4.97 9.30 -7.26
C ALA A 41 4.76 10.73 -7.79
N MET A 42 4.16 10.88 -8.98
CA MET A 42 3.81 12.17 -9.57
C MET A 42 2.59 12.82 -8.89
N LYS A 43 1.57 12.06 -8.47
CA LYS A 43 0.43 12.55 -7.67
C LYS A 43 0.86 12.97 -6.27
N THR A 44 1.73 12.20 -5.62
CA THR A 44 2.34 12.58 -4.33
C THR A 44 3.26 13.78 -4.51
N ALA A 45 4.03 13.86 -5.62
CA ALA A 45 4.80 15.05 -5.95
C ALA A 45 3.88 16.26 -6.20
N LEU A 46 2.74 16.07 -6.85
CA LEU A 46 1.72 17.10 -7.03
C LEU A 46 1.07 17.51 -5.70
N GLY A 47 0.77 16.57 -4.80
CA GLY A 47 0.26 16.87 -3.45
C GLY A 47 1.31 17.57 -2.58
N ASN A 48 2.58 17.22 -2.72
CA ASN A 48 3.70 17.93 -2.09
C ASN A 48 3.87 19.33 -2.69
N ILE A 49 3.64 19.50 -4.00
CA ILE A 49 3.63 20.79 -4.68
C ILE A 49 2.41 21.62 -4.27
N GLU A 50 1.23 21.02 -4.14
CA GLU A 50 0.01 21.66 -3.62
C GLU A 50 0.20 22.09 -2.17
N MET A 51 0.80 21.26 -1.32
CA MET A 51 1.17 21.63 0.05
C MET A 51 2.23 22.75 0.09
N LEU A 52 3.21 22.72 -0.82
CA LEU A 52 4.20 23.79 -0.96
C LEU A 52 3.57 25.09 -1.46
N LEU A 53 2.61 25.01 -2.39
CA LEU A 53 1.84 26.14 -2.93
C LEU A 53 0.84 26.66 -1.90
N GLU A 54 0.18 25.81 -1.13
CA GLU A 54 -0.72 26.17 -0.02
C GLU A 54 0.06 26.86 1.09
N ALA A 55 1.28 26.39 1.42
CA ALA A 55 2.18 27.09 2.33
C ALA A 55 2.69 28.44 1.77
N GLU A 56 2.72 28.60 0.44
CA GLU A 56 3.09 29.85 -0.24
C GLU A 56 1.90 30.83 -0.38
N ILE A 57 0.67 30.30 -0.51
CA ILE A 57 -0.60 31.04 -0.58
C ILE A 57 -1.09 31.46 0.82
N ASP A 58 -0.82 30.67 1.86
CA ASP A 58 -1.04 30.98 3.27
C ASP A 58 0.06 31.94 3.78
N GLU A 59 -0.02 33.20 3.34
CA GLU A 59 0.79 34.38 3.73
C GLU A 59 2.16 34.09 4.40
N GLY A 60 3.09 33.46 3.66
CA GLY A 60 4.50 33.41 4.05
C GLY A 60 4.87 32.43 5.17
N ARG A 61 4.03 31.43 5.46
CA ARG A 61 4.38 30.33 6.37
C ARG A 61 5.53 29.49 5.80
N ALA A 62 6.74 29.67 6.33
CA ALA A 62 7.84 28.76 6.04
C ALA A 62 7.53 27.37 6.64
N LEU A 63 7.59 26.31 5.82
CA LEU A 63 7.49 24.92 6.32
C LEU A 63 8.43 24.71 7.50
N SER A 64 7.87 24.20 8.59
CA SER A 64 8.59 23.82 9.78
C SER A 64 9.64 22.75 9.46
N ARG A 65 10.60 22.58 10.36
CA ARG A 65 11.61 21.52 10.23
C ARG A 65 10.97 20.12 10.21
N ALA A 66 9.83 19.94 10.88
CA ALA A 66 9.09 18.69 10.91
C ALA A 66 8.46 18.38 9.55
N GLU A 67 7.71 19.31 8.98
CA GLU A 67 7.06 19.14 7.67
C GLU A 67 8.08 18.89 6.55
N ARG A 68 9.19 19.64 6.54
CA ARG A 68 10.27 19.39 5.58
C ARG A 68 10.87 17.99 5.76
N ARG A 69 10.98 17.50 6.99
CA ARG A 69 11.48 16.15 7.25
C ARG A 69 10.51 15.10 6.70
N GLU A 70 9.22 15.29 6.93
CA GLU A 70 8.15 14.39 6.47
C GLU A 70 8.09 14.31 4.94
N LEU A 71 8.14 15.45 4.24
CA LEU A 71 8.23 15.49 2.78
C LEU A 71 9.45 14.72 2.23
N GLN A 72 10.60 14.83 2.91
CA GLN A 72 11.81 14.10 2.51
C GLN A 72 11.68 12.60 2.80
N VAL A 73 11.09 12.22 3.92
CA VAL A 73 10.77 10.81 4.21
C VAL A 73 9.88 10.25 3.12
N GLN A 74 8.75 10.91 2.83
CA GLN A 74 7.79 10.47 1.81
C GLN A 74 8.45 10.27 0.44
N ARG A 75 9.28 11.24 0.02
CA ARG A 75 10.07 11.15 -1.21
C ARG A 75 10.99 9.93 -1.25
N ILE A 76 11.65 9.59 -0.13
CA ILE A 76 12.50 8.40 -0.04
C ILE A 76 11.65 7.13 -0.10
N LEU A 77 10.51 7.08 0.61
CA LEU A 77 9.62 5.91 0.60
C LEU A 77 9.09 5.64 -0.80
N ASP A 78 8.68 6.67 -1.54
CA ASP A 78 8.15 6.50 -2.90
C ASP A 78 9.23 6.05 -3.88
N ALA A 79 10.44 6.63 -3.81
CA ALA A 79 11.58 6.16 -4.58
C ALA A 79 11.93 4.69 -4.28
N ALA A 80 11.84 4.29 -3.02
CA ALA A 80 12.09 2.92 -2.61
C ALA A 80 11.02 1.96 -3.12
N LYS A 81 9.72 2.31 -3.03
CA LYS A 81 8.62 1.53 -3.62
C LYS A 81 8.84 1.30 -5.11
N THR A 82 9.27 2.32 -5.86
CA THR A 82 9.62 2.21 -7.28
C THR A 82 10.78 1.24 -7.52
N CYS A 83 11.86 1.37 -6.75
CA CYS A 83 13.01 0.47 -6.87
C CYS A 83 12.64 -0.98 -6.54
N PHE A 84 11.90 -1.20 -5.44
CA PHE A 84 11.45 -2.52 -5.01
C PHE A 84 10.52 -3.14 -6.03
N ALA A 85 9.55 -2.40 -6.56
CA ALA A 85 8.66 -2.88 -7.61
C ALA A 85 9.40 -3.32 -8.88
N ARG A 86 10.44 -2.58 -9.27
CA ARG A 86 11.22 -2.81 -10.50
C ARG A 86 12.19 -3.98 -10.38
N GLU A 87 12.90 -4.08 -9.27
CA GLU A 87 14.07 -4.97 -9.13
C GLU A 87 13.91 -6.03 -8.04
N GLY A 88 12.78 -6.01 -7.32
CA GLY A 88 12.58 -6.76 -6.09
C GLY A 88 13.37 -6.17 -4.92
N PHE A 89 13.03 -6.58 -3.71
CA PHE A 89 13.71 -6.10 -2.50
C PHE A 89 15.20 -6.46 -2.46
N GLN A 90 15.57 -7.66 -2.92
CA GLN A 90 16.97 -8.08 -2.96
C GLN A 90 17.78 -7.36 -4.04
N GLY A 91 17.21 -7.16 -5.23
CA GLY A 91 17.88 -6.48 -6.34
C GLY A 91 18.07 -4.99 -6.10
N ALA A 92 17.13 -4.36 -5.39
CA ALA A 92 17.25 -2.94 -5.03
C ALA A 92 18.39 -2.67 -4.04
N SER A 93 19.11 -1.59 -4.30
CA SER A 93 20.22 -1.08 -3.50
C SER A 93 19.94 0.34 -2.99
N MET A 94 20.60 0.71 -1.89
CA MET A 94 20.51 2.08 -1.35
C MET A 94 20.95 3.13 -2.39
N GLN A 95 21.92 2.81 -3.25
CA GLN A 95 22.40 3.70 -4.32
C GLN A 95 21.32 3.96 -5.37
N GLN A 96 20.57 2.93 -5.76
CA GLN A 96 19.45 3.09 -6.69
C GLN A 96 18.34 3.94 -6.07
N ILE A 97 18.03 3.71 -4.80
CA ILE A 97 17.02 4.52 -4.08
C ILE A 97 17.51 5.98 -3.98
N CYS A 98 18.79 6.23 -3.73
CA CYS A 98 19.35 7.60 -3.74
C CYS A 98 19.16 8.27 -5.10
N ALA A 99 19.47 7.56 -6.19
CA ALA A 99 19.33 8.08 -7.55
C ALA A 99 17.88 8.37 -7.90
N GLU A 100 16.97 7.43 -7.61
CA GLU A 100 15.54 7.56 -7.82
C GLU A 100 14.95 8.72 -6.99
N ALA A 101 15.34 8.82 -5.72
CA ALA A 101 14.96 9.91 -4.85
C ALA A 101 15.67 11.23 -5.22
N SER A 102 16.60 11.27 -6.18
CA SER A 102 17.43 12.45 -6.48
C SER A 102 18.11 13.05 -5.23
N MET A 103 18.64 12.19 -4.35
CA MET A 103 19.33 12.56 -3.11
C MET A 103 20.77 12.07 -3.12
N SER A 104 21.66 12.77 -2.39
CA SER A 104 23.01 12.25 -2.16
C SER A 104 22.96 11.07 -1.18
N PRO A 105 23.92 10.12 -1.26
CA PRO A 105 24.00 9.02 -0.31
C PRO A 105 24.01 9.50 1.15
N GLY A 106 24.88 10.47 1.47
CA GLY A 106 24.95 11.03 2.82
C GLY A 106 23.65 11.68 3.28
N ALA A 107 22.87 12.29 2.38
CA ALA A 107 21.56 12.83 2.73
C ALA A 107 20.56 11.72 3.05
N LEU A 108 20.47 10.66 2.23
CA LEU A 108 19.54 9.55 2.46
C LEU A 108 19.89 8.75 3.71
N TYR A 109 21.18 8.47 3.94
CA TYR A 109 21.64 7.72 5.12
C TYR A 109 21.36 8.43 6.46
N ARG A 110 21.07 9.74 6.44
CA ARG A 110 20.59 10.47 7.63
C ARG A 110 19.13 10.13 8.00
N TYR A 111 18.34 9.65 7.05
CA TYR A 111 16.95 9.24 7.27
C TYR A 111 16.86 7.73 7.49
N PHE A 112 17.55 6.94 6.67
CA PHE A 112 17.47 5.48 6.73
C PHE A 112 18.85 4.84 6.59
N VAL A 113 19.19 3.99 7.56
CA VAL A 113 20.49 3.30 7.61
C VAL A 113 20.56 2.10 6.66
N SER A 114 19.42 1.56 6.24
CA SER A 114 19.34 0.42 5.33
C SER A 114 18.00 0.35 4.58
N LYS A 115 17.89 -0.54 3.59
CA LYS A 115 16.64 -0.80 2.86
C LYS A 115 15.58 -1.49 3.72
N GLU A 116 16.01 -2.25 4.74
CA GLU A 116 15.14 -2.84 5.76
C GLU A 116 14.50 -1.74 6.62
N ALA A 117 15.26 -0.72 7.02
CA ALA A 117 14.69 0.43 7.75
C ALA A 117 13.66 1.20 6.90
N ILE A 118 13.88 1.28 5.59
CA ILE A 118 12.92 1.89 4.67
C ILE A 118 11.64 1.05 4.58
N ILE A 119 11.75 -0.27 4.46
CA ILE A 119 10.56 -1.11 4.33
C ILE A 119 9.76 -1.19 5.63
N GLU A 120 10.44 -1.16 6.78
CA GLU A 120 9.79 -1.01 8.08
C GLU A 120 8.97 0.28 8.14
N GLU A 121 9.50 1.41 7.66
CA GLU A 121 8.77 2.67 7.62
C GLU A 121 7.64 2.65 6.58
N ILE A 122 7.79 1.99 5.43
CA ILE A 122 6.69 1.78 4.48
C ILE A 122 5.54 1.02 5.16
N CYS A 123 5.84 -0.06 5.89
CA CYS A 123 4.84 -0.81 6.65
C CYS A 123 4.23 0.04 7.76
N ALA A 124 5.03 0.86 8.46
CA ALA A 124 4.55 1.75 9.50
C ALA A 124 3.62 2.85 8.96
N ALA A 125 3.94 3.42 7.79
CA ALA A 125 3.07 4.38 7.10
C ALA A 125 1.75 3.72 6.70
N ALA A 126 1.79 2.52 6.10
CA ALA A 126 0.58 1.78 5.76
C ALA A 126 -0.30 1.49 7.00
N ARG A 127 0.30 1.20 8.17
CA ARG A 127 -0.46 1.04 9.42
C ARG A 127 -1.15 2.33 9.85
N ARG A 128 -0.46 3.48 9.78
CA ARG A 128 -1.08 4.77 10.15
C ARG A 128 -2.29 5.05 9.27
N ASP A 129 -2.17 4.79 7.96
CA ASP A 129 -3.29 4.91 7.04
C ASP A 129 -4.44 3.95 7.40
N ASP A 130 -4.13 2.72 7.82
CA ASP A 130 -5.12 1.74 8.25
C ASP A 130 -5.79 2.12 9.59
N GLU A 131 -5.04 2.69 10.53
CA GLU A 131 -5.55 3.23 11.79
C GLU A 131 -6.53 4.40 11.56
N GLU A 132 -6.22 5.32 10.65
CA GLU A 132 -7.10 6.41 10.26
C GLU A 132 -8.39 5.89 9.61
N LYS A 133 -8.28 4.92 8.68
CA LYS A 133 -9.45 4.28 8.06
C LYS A 133 -10.30 3.54 9.09
N LEU A 134 -9.67 2.89 10.06
CA LEU A 134 -10.39 2.24 11.16
C LEU A 134 -11.07 3.27 12.06
N ALA A 135 -10.43 4.40 12.36
CA ALA A 135 -11.08 5.50 13.07
C ALA A 135 -12.36 5.94 12.34
N GLU A 136 -12.34 5.95 11.00
CA GLU A 136 -13.54 6.20 10.22
C GLU A 136 -14.56 5.04 10.29
N MET A 137 -14.13 3.77 10.33
CA MET A 137 -15.02 2.62 10.56
C MET A 137 -15.78 2.74 11.89
N LEU A 138 -15.11 3.23 12.95
CA LEU A 138 -15.71 3.47 14.26
C LEU A 138 -16.82 4.52 14.23
N THR A 139 -16.85 5.40 13.22
CA THR A 139 -17.92 6.40 13.06
C THR A 139 -19.19 5.83 12.40
N LYS A 140 -19.14 4.60 11.85
CA LYS A 140 -20.29 4.03 11.15
C LYS A 140 -21.35 3.56 12.15
N ARG A 141 -22.61 3.61 11.69
CA ARG A 141 -23.80 3.40 12.54
C ARG A 141 -23.91 1.99 13.11
N ASP A 142 -23.46 0.98 12.37
CA ASP A 142 -23.37 -0.39 12.85
C ASP A 142 -22.03 -1.01 12.42
N VAL A 143 -21.66 -2.06 13.15
CA VAL A 143 -20.37 -2.75 12.99
C VAL A 143 -20.20 -3.40 11.61
N VAL A 144 -21.30 -3.84 10.99
CA VAL A 144 -21.24 -4.46 9.65
C VAL A 144 -20.91 -3.39 8.61
N GLU A 145 -21.57 -2.23 8.65
CA GLU A 145 -21.24 -1.11 7.77
C GLU A 145 -19.80 -0.63 7.98
N GLY A 146 -19.32 -0.58 9.22
CA GLY A 146 -17.91 -0.31 9.52
C GLY A 146 -16.97 -1.29 8.81
N MET A 147 -17.20 -2.59 8.98
CA MET A 147 -16.36 -3.63 8.37
C MET A 147 -16.43 -3.63 6.84
N VAL A 148 -17.60 -3.41 6.25
CA VAL A 148 -17.77 -3.29 4.79
C VAL A 148 -17.04 -2.06 4.27
N PHE A 149 -17.18 -0.93 4.94
CA PHE A 149 -16.48 0.30 4.60
C PHE A 149 -14.96 0.08 4.59
N GLY A 150 -14.39 -0.44 5.67
CA GLY A 150 -12.95 -0.70 5.77
C GLY A 150 -12.44 -1.64 4.68
N ALA A 151 -13.15 -2.76 4.47
CA ALA A 151 -12.80 -3.72 3.44
C ALA A 151 -12.83 -3.11 2.04
N MET A 152 -13.89 -2.35 1.70
CA MET A 152 -14.02 -1.74 0.37
C MET A 152 -13.04 -0.60 0.16
N THR A 153 -12.69 0.16 1.20
CA THR A 153 -11.62 1.17 1.15
C THR A 153 -10.27 0.52 0.85
N HIS A 154 -9.95 -0.60 1.50
CA HIS A 154 -8.73 -1.35 1.21
C HIS A 154 -8.71 -1.91 -0.23
N ILE A 155 -9.80 -2.56 -0.66
CA ILE A 155 -9.91 -3.15 -2.01
C ILE A 155 -9.77 -2.06 -3.09
N ARG A 156 -10.47 -0.93 -2.93
CA ARG A 156 -10.37 0.20 -3.87
C ARG A 156 -8.97 0.78 -3.89
N PHE A 157 -8.36 0.99 -2.72
CA PHE A 157 -7.00 1.48 -2.64
C PHE A 157 -6.04 0.59 -3.44
N VAL A 158 -6.05 -0.73 -3.21
CA VAL A 158 -5.16 -1.65 -3.90
C VAL A 158 -5.40 -1.65 -5.41
N HIS A 159 -6.67 -1.62 -5.85
CA HIS A 159 -7.04 -1.55 -7.26
C HIS A 159 -6.61 -0.24 -7.93
N GLU A 160 -6.92 0.90 -7.32
CA GLU A 160 -6.66 2.22 -7.88
C GLU A 160 -5.17 2.55 -7.93
N THR A 161 -4.39 1.99 -6.99
CA THR A 161 -2.94 2.19 -6.90
C THR A 161 -2.12 1.09 -7.57
N ASP A 162 -2.76 0.03 -8.09
CA ASP A 162 -2.08 -1.16 -8.62
C ASP A 162 -1.06 -1.75 -7.61
N ALA A 163 -1.37 -1.63 -6.31
CA ALA A 163 -0.48 -2.04 -5.22
C ALA A 163 -0.36 -3.56 -5.08
N CYS A 164 -1.23 -4.33 -5.77
CA CYS A 164 -1.29 -5.80 -5.67
C CYS A 164 0.07 -6.45 -5.98
N ALA A 165 0.78 -5.97 -7.00
CA ALA A 165 2.07 -6.50 -7.40
C ALA A 165 3.18 -6.15 -6.39
N LEU A 166 3.14 -4.97 -5.77
CA LEU A 166 4.08 -4.59 -4.71
C LEU A 166 3.86 -5.46 -3.46
N ILE A 167 2.60 -5.66 -3.06
CA ILE A 167 2.22 -6.51 -1.93
C ILE A 167 2.67 -7.96 -2.18
N ALA A 168 2.43 -8.48 -3.39
CA ALA A 168 2.83 -9.84 -3.75
C ALA A 168 4.36 -10.03 -3.71
N GLN A 169 5.13 -9.06 -4.21
CA GLN A 169 6.60 -9.09 -4.11
C GLN A 169 7.08 -9.03 -2.65
N PHE A 170 6.43 -8.20 -1.83
CA PHE A 170 6.75 -8.12 -0.40
C PHE A 170 6.46 -9.45 0.33
N HIS A 171 5.30 -10.06 0.07
CA HIS A 171 4.97 -11.38 0.61
C HIS A 171 5.99 -12.45 0.16
N ALA A 172 6.36 -12.45 -1.12
CA ALA A 172 7.35 -13.38 -1.64
C ALA A 172 8.71 -13.19 -0.96
N GLU A 173 9.14 -11.95 -0.72
CA GLU A 173 10.38 -11.66 -0.01
C GLU A 173 10.32 -12.12 1.46
N ALA A 174 9.18 -11.93 2.13
CA ALA A 174 8.97 -12.42 3.50
C ALA A 174 9.12 -13.95 3.64
N THR A 175 8.97 -14.72 2.56
CA THR A 175 9.27 -16.17 2.58
C THR A 175 10.75 -16.52 2.53
N ARG A 176 11.61 -15.54 2.18
CA ARG A 176 13.03 -15.74 1.89
C ARG A 176 13.96 -15.00 2.84
N SER A 177 13.49 -13.88 3.41
CA SER A 177 14.26 -13.03 4.32
C SER A 177 13.62 -12.99 5.70
N GLU A 178 14.37 -13.41 6.71
CA GLU A 178 13.90 -13.45 8.10
C GLU A 178 13.55 -12.06 8.64
N SER A 179 14.34 -11.04 8.29
CA SER A 179 14.08 -9.66 8.72
C SER A 179 12.78 -9.12 8.12
N VAL A 180 12.57 -9.35 6.81
CA VAL A 180 11.34 -8.94 6.11
C VAL A 180 10.14 -9.72 6.63
N ARG A 181 10.32 -11.02 6.92
CA ARG A 181 9.29 -11.86 7.53
C ARG A 181 8.84 -11.32 8.89
N ALA A 182 9.79 -10.93 9.73
CA ALA A 182 9.49 -10.35 11.04
C ALA A 182 8.69 -9.04 10.89
N ILE A 183 9.10 -8.14 9.99
CA ILE A 183 8.38 -6.88 9.70
C ILE A 183 6.95 -7.17 9.22
N TYR A 184 6.80 -8.10 8.27
CA TYR A 184 5.49 -8.49 7.72
C TYR A 184 4.58 -9.10 8.79
N CYS A 185 5.08 -10.06 9.56
CA CYS A 185 4.29 -10.72 10.61
C CYS A 185 3.89 -9.73 11.71
N ASN A 186 4.77 -8.79 12.09
CA ASN A 186 4.46 -7.75 13.07
C ASN A 186 3.34 -6.83 12.56
N HIS A 187 3.47 -6.36 11.31
CA HIS A 187 2.43 -5.55 10.67
C HIS A 187 1.07 -6.25 10.64
N LEU A 188 1.01 -7.53 10.23
CA LEU A 188 -0.24 -8.30 10.25
C LEU A 188 -0.80 -8.50 11.66
N ALA A 189 0.06 -8.66 12.66
CA ALA A 189 -0.37 -8.83 14.05
C ALA A 189 -0.97 -7.53 14.61
N GLU A 190 -0.37 -6.38 14.31
CA GLU A 190 -0.86 -5.06 14.72
C GLU A 190 -2.22 -4.74 14.09
N VAL A 191 -2.36 -4.91 12.76
CA VAL A 191 -3.63 -4.72 12.05
C VAL A 191 -4.71 -5.66 12.59
N ARG A 192 -4.36 -6.91 12.91
CA ARG A 192 -5.30 -7.86 13.53
C ARG A 192 -5.73 -7.41 14.93
N GLY A 193 -4.79 -6.92 15.73
CA GLY A 193 -5.08 -6.41 17.08
C GLY A 193 -6.09 -5.28 17.05
N ILE A 194 -5.98 -4.40 16.05
CA ILE A 194 -6.94 -3.34 15.79
C ILE A 194 -8.36 -3.90 15.53
N PHE A 195 -8.52 -4.88 14.64
CA PHE A 195 -9.83 -5.47 14.35
C PHE A 195 -10.40 -6.25 15.53
N LEU A 196 -9.56 -6.95 16.29
CA LEU A 196 -9.98 -7.67 17.50
C LEU A 196 -10.54 -6.70 18.56
N GLN A 197 -9.90 -5.55 18.76
CA GLN A 197 -10.42 -4.52 19.66
C GLN A 197 -11.78 -3.98 19.19
N TYR A 198 -11.91 -3.68 17.89
CA TYR A 198 -13.14 -3.14 17.32
C TYR A 198 -14.32 -4.13 17.45
N LEU A 199 -14.14 -5.37 17.01
CA LEU A 199 -15.18 -6.38 17.05
C LEU A 199 -15.43 -6.89 18.47
N GLY A 200 -14.41 -6.92 19.34
CA GLY A 200 -14.56 -7.25 20.76
C GLY A 200 -15.50 -6.26 21.46
N ALA A 201 -15.33 -4.96 21.19
CA ALA A 201 -16.23 -3.95 21.75
C ALA A 201 -17.68 -4.12 21.24
N ALA A 202 -17.89 -4.52 19.98
CA ALA A 202 -19.22 -4.82 19.45
C ALA A 202 -19.84 -6.08 20.07
N LEU A 203 -19.01 -7.11 20.33
CA LEU A 203 -19.42 -8.33 21.02
C LEU A 203 -19.84 -8.05 22.46
N ASP A 204 -19.07 -7.25 23.19
CA ASP A 204 -19.36 -6.86 24.58
C ASP A 204 -20.66 -6.07 24.70
N ARG A 205 -20.99 -5.24 23.70
CA ARG A 205 -22.29 -4.54 23.59
C ARG A 205 -23.43 -5.43 23.12
N GLY A 206 -23.14 -6.67 22.71
CA GLY A 206 -24.11 -7.62 22.21
C GLY A 206 -24.68 -7.26 20.84
N GLU A 207 -23.95 -6.50 20.04
CA GLU A 207 -24.33 -6.10 18.68
C GLU A 207 -24.15 -7.24 17.67
N ILE A 208 -23.27 -8.19 18.00
CA ILE A 208 -22.92 -9.36 17.18
C ILE A 208 -22.98 -10.65 18.01
N ASP A 209 -23.25 -11.78 17.35
CA ASP A 209 -23.32 -13.13 17.93
C ASP A 209 -22.58 -14.13 17.03
N PRO A 210 -21.25 -13.97 16.84
CA PRO A 210 -20.49 -14.82 15.94
C PRO A 210 -20.48 -16.28 16.42
N LEU A 211 -20.49 -17.23 15.48
CA LEU A 211 -20.45 -18.66 15.81
C LEU A 211 -19.08 -19.13 16.32
N PHE A 212 -18.04 -18.33 16.10
CA PHE A 212 -16.65 -18.65 16.42
C PHE A 212 -16.00 -17.48 17.16
N GLU A 213 -14.95 -17.78 17.92
CA GLU A 213 -14.13 -16.78 18.61
C GLU A 213 -13.51 -15.78 17.62
N LEU A 214 -13.41 -14.52 18.04
CA LEU A 214 -12.92 -13.43 17.19
C LEU A 214 -11.47 -13.65 16.76
N GLU A 215 -10.67 -14.30 17.60
CA GLU A 215 -9.28 -14.71 17.35
C GLU A 215 -9.16 -15.64 16.13
N THR A 216 -10.21 -16.42 15.86
CA THR A 216 -10.30 -17.28 14.67
C THR A 216 -10.96 -16.55 13.52
N LEU A 217 -12.01 -15.79 13.80
CA LEU A 217 -12.83 -15.15 12.77
C LEU A 217 -12.10 -14.00 12.05
N VAL A 218 -11.40 -13.15 12.80
CA VAL A 218 -10.71 -11.97 12.26
C VAL A 218 -9.64 -12.35 11.23
N PRO A 219 -8.70 -13.29 11.48
CA PRO A 219 -7.74 -13.71 10.46
C PRO A 219 -8.39 -14.26 9.19
N VAL A 220 -9.52 -14.96 9.31
CA VAL A 220 -10.27 -15.50 8.15
C VAL A 220 -10.88 -14.37 7.34
N ILE A 221 -11.56 -13.41 8.01
CA ILE A 221 -12.10 -12.21 7.34
C ILE A 221 -10.98 -11.46 6.62
N MET A 222 -9.87 -11.17 7.31
CA MET A 222 -8.71 -10.49 6.72
C MET A 222 -8.16 -11.25 5.51
N SER A 223 -8.07 -12.59 5.57
CA SER A 223 -7.59 -13.42 4.47
C SER A 223 -8.51 -13.34 3.24
N ILE A 224 -9.83 -13.30 3.44
CA ILE A 224 -10.79 -13.14 2.34
C ILE A 224 -10.62 -11.77 1.67
N ILE A 225 -10.53 -10.70 2.47
CA ILE A 225 -10.39 -9.32 1.94
C ILE A 225 -9.03 -9.14 1.25
N GLN A 226 -7.94 -9.60 1.85
CA GLN A 226 -6.62 -9.60 1.23
C GLN A 226 -6.60 -10.45 -0.06
N GLY A 227 -7.30 -11.58 -0.08
CA GLY A 227 -7.45 -12.39 -1.29
C GLY A 227 -8.12 -11.64 -2.42
N ILE A 228 -9.21 -10.91 -2.14
CA ILE A 228 -9.91 -10.08 -3.13
C ILE A 228 -8.99 -8.97 -3.66
N ALA A 229 -8.29 -8.27 -2.76
CA ALA A 229 -7.41 -7.15 -3.12
C ALA A 229 -6.17 -7.61 -3.89
N ASN A 230 -5.48 -8.65 -3.42
CA ASN A 230 -4.24 -9.15 -4.03
C ASN A 230 -4.46 -9.81 -5.40
N ASN A 231 -5.64 -10.38 -5.64
CA ASN A 231 -6.01 -10.92 -6.95
C ASN A 231 -6.65 -9.86 -7.85
N ASP A 232 -6.77 -8.61 -7.41
CA ASP A 232 -7.42 -7.50 -8.11
C ASP A 232 -8.67 -7.95 -8.90
N LEU A 233 -9.66 -8.48 -8.17
CA LEU A 233 -10.90 -8.94 -8.79
C LEU A 233 -11.58 -7.87 -9.67
N PRO A 234 -11.55 -6.57 -9.31
CA PRO A 234 -12.01 -5.51 -10.20
C PRO A 234 -11.30 -5.48 -11.56
N ALA A 235 -9.96 -5.55 -11.59
CA ALA A 235 -9.23 -5.63 -12.86
C ALA A 235 -9.53 -6.92 -13.64
N ASN A 236 -9.93 -7.99 -12.96
CA ASN A 236 -10.36 -9.26 -13.55
C ASN A 236 -11.85 -9.29 -13.94
N GLY A 237 -12.52 -8.14 -13.99
CA GLY A 237 -13.89 -8.00 -14.52
C GLY A 237 -15.01 -8.18 -13.51
N VAL A 238 -14.70 -8.29 -12.21
CA VAL A 238 -15.72 -8.31 -11.15
C VAL A 238 -16.04 -6.89 -10.72
N ALA A 239 -17.23 -6.39 -11.06
CA ALA A 239 -17.62 -5.04 -10.72
C ALA A 239 -17.60 -4.76 -9.20
N LEU A 240 -17.16 -3.57 -8.80
CA LEU A 240 -16.96 -3.19 -7.39
C LEU A 240 -18.22 -3.29 -6.54
N ASP A 241 -19.41 -3.02 -7.10
CA ASP A 241 -20.70 -3.18 -6.44
C ASP A 241 -21.01 -4.66 -6.11
N LYS A 242 -20.58 -5.58 -6.98
CA LYS A 242 -20.67 -7.02 -6.72
C LYS A 242 -19.70 -7.46 -5.65
N VAL A 243 -18.47 -6.94 -5.67
CA VAL A 243 -17.49 -7.18 -4.59
C VAL A 243 -18.05 -6.71 -3.25
N GLU A 244 -18.60 -5.50 -3.18
CA GLU A 244 -19.22 -4.96 -1.97
C GLU A 244 -20.38 -5.84 -1.48
N THR A 245 -21.25 -6.29 -2.40
CA THR A 245 -22.36 -7.19 -2.06
C THR A 245 -21.85 -8.50 -1.43
N VAL A 246 -20.78 -9.09 -1.97
CA VAL A 246 -20.18 -10.31 -1.42
C VAL A 246 -19.54 -10.04 -0.06
N VAL A 247 -18.74 -8.98 0.07
CA VAL A 247 -18.09 -8.58 1.32
C VAL A 247 -19.15 -8.39 2.41
N ARG A 248 -20.22 -7.64 2.12
CA ARG A 248 -21.35 -7.45 3.04
C ARG A 248 -21.99 -8.77 3.46
N THR A 249 -22.24 -9.67 2.51
CA THR A 249 -22.83 -10.98 2.80
C THR A 249 -21.93 -11.82 3.73
N VAL A 250 -20.61 -11.80 3.50
CA VAL A 250 -19.62 -12.46 4.35
C VAL A 250 -19.64 -11.86 5.77
N MET A 251 -19.61 -10.53 5.90
CA MET A 251 -19.63 -9.87 7.20
C MET A 251 -20.92 -10.18 7.99
N VAL A 252 -22.09 -10.08 7.36
CA VAL A 252 -23.37 -10.41 8.02
C VAL A 252 -23.39 -11.87 8.48
N SER A 253 -22.92 -12.79 7.65
CA SER A 253 -22.94 -14.22 7.94
C SER A 253 -21.96 -14.60 9.05
N MET A 254 -20.77 -13.99 9.05
CA MET A 254 -19.71 -14.28 10.03
C MET A 254 -19.95 -13.59 11.37
N LEU A 255 -20.39 -12.33 11.36
CA LEU A 255 -20.59 -11.53 12.58
C LEU A 255 -21.96 -11.75 13.20
N ARG A 256 -22.98 -12.13 12.42
CA ARG A 256 -24.37 -12.36 12.89
C ARG A 256 -24.89 -11.19 13.75
N PRO A 257 -25.11 -10.01 13.14
CA PRO A 257 -25.60 -8.85 13.87
C PRO A 257 -26.96 -9.14 14.53
N THR A 258 -27.14 -8.69 15.77
CA THR A 258 -28.32 -9.01 16.60
C THR A 258 -29.48 -8.01 16.42
N GLY A 259 -29.25 -6.92 15.69
CA GLY A 259 -30.22 -5.83 15.53
C GLY A 259 -30.31 -4.88 16.72
N LYS A 260 -29.52 -5.09 17.78
CA LYS A 260 -29.28 -4.08 18.81
C LYS A 260 -28.39 -3.00 18.21
N ALA A 261 -28.98 -1.88 17.80
CA ALA A 261 -28.20 -0.71 17.42
C ALA A 261 -27.55 -0.08 18.67
N ALA A 262 -26.34 0.43 18.51
CA ALA A 262 -25.65 1.27 19.50
C ALA A 262 -26.44 2.56 19.81
#